data_AF-A0A2H9TNY6-F1
#
_entry.id   AF-A0A2H9TNY6-F1
#
_cell.length_a   1.000
_cell.length_b   1.000
_cell.length_c   1.000
_cell.angle_alpha   90.00
_cell.angle_beta   90.00
_cell.angle_gamma   90.00
#
_symmetry.space_group_name_H-M   'P 1'
#
loop_
_entity.id
_entity.type
_entity.pdbx_description
1 polymer ?
#
loop_
_entity_poly.entity_id
_entity_poly.type
_entity_poly.pdbx_seq_one_letter_code
_entity_poly.pdbx_strand_id
1 'polypeptide(L)'
;MLLAVLAIFALLCHSLVIIFTPNRLLRHNGEELVRAAIASFAVDVDTLHLVARLLAFRSFRFHEIYDRLCEPPDRIELLRRFIQMTNLHGTIFSVAKLNRNLLLARSVFQAPYGASLLSSYGLKASTFLFDRATQIRVWKMAITQLGQMETTKFFHTLAKGKDGDNWTYLVEMIDPTELTPDILATMFIYERTPFLSNRIRVLRDYLITSTTEIDGFIRGLCVLYAMGKKTHDRLVPIKTLALELVHKVSPRDKNHSKKDFFNQVYNQLVTITESIRTRSLWGVLAFIVGHRFDFADADPVDLLDRVRWLLEQSAPDMMSPALSRRLLLKLKPTLQSPTVDMELPSHYLPLTCLDLDTRRDTWLRRGPFRWSSIPKKFKFPSLLKFRQRMAARIPTLYLNAVAGITVKNRVRTHSLPHLMTKLTDSQLRDALIKPYMAHFVLNALPYFILARTKGKLHKLLACDLSNWEEFFEYTLRVLGVSAREKASAWHLESYFTFAEFCSLVAISE
;
A
#
# COMPACT_ATOMS: atom_id res chain seq x y z
N MET A 1 28.45 0.85 42.59
CA MET A 1 28.65 -0.54 42.09
C MET A 1 28.11 -0.75 40.67
N LEU A 2 26.81 -0.58 40.40
CA LEU A 2 26.25 -0.76 39.04
C LEU A 2 26.94 0.10 37.97
N LEU A 3 27.21 1.38 38.26
CA LEU A 3 27.93 2.28 37.35
C LEU A 3 29.36 1.83 37.05
N ALA A 4 30.06 1.28 38.05
CA ALA A 4 31.41 0.74 37.86
C ALA A 4 31.38 -0.54 37.02
N VAL A 5 30.40 -1.42 37.25
CA VAL A 5 30.19 -2.63 36.43
C VAL A 5 29.82 -2.26 35.00
N LEU A 6 28.97 -1.26 34.79
CA LEU A 6 28.62 -0.76 33.46
C LEU A 6 29.80 -0.07 32.77
N ALA A 7 30.64 0.67 33.51
CA ALA A 7 31.84 1.30 32.98
C ALA A 7 32.90 0.26 32.58
N ILE A 8 33.15 -0.74 33.42
CA ILE A 8 34.04 -1.88 33.11
C ILE A 8 33.49 -2.67 31.93
N PHE A 9 32.18 -2.93 31.90
CA PHE A 9 31.53 -3.58 30.76
C PHE A 9 31.68 -2.76 29.49
N ALA A 10 31.48 -1.44 29.53
CA ALA A 10 31.67 -0.56 28.37
C ALA A 10 33.13 -0.48 27.90
N LEU A 11 34.10 -0.61 28.81
CA LEU A 11 35.54 -0.62 28.49
C LEU A 11 36.01 -1.95 27.90
N LEU A 12 35.44 -3.08 28.32
CA LEU A 12 35.87 -4.41 27.90
C LEU A 12 35.03 -5.00 26.76
N CYS A 13 33.76 -4.58 26.65
CA CYS A 13 32.84 -5.08 25.64
C CYS A 13 33.05 -4.32 24.33
N HIS A 14 33.83 -4.92 23.44
CA HIS A 14 34.10 -4.37 22.10
C HIS A 14 32.92 -4.59 21.14
N SER A 15 32.16 -5.66 21.34
CA SER A 15 30.96 -5.98 20.57
C SER A 15 29.97 -6.82 21.38
N LEU A 16 28.68 -6.65 21.08
CA LEU A 16 27.60 -7.42 21.68
C LEU A 16 26.81 -8.12 20.57
N VAL A 17 26.87 -9.44 20.55
CA VAL A 17 26.14 -10.26 19.58
C VAL A 17 24.76 -10.58 20.14
N ILE A 18 23.70 -10.11 19.48
CA ILE A 18 22.31 -10.39 19.88
C ILE A 18 21.70 -11.39 18.91
N ILE A 19 21.28 -12.56 19.43
CA ILE A 19 20.58 -13.58 18.65
C ILE A 19 19.09 -13.53 19.00
N PHE A 20 18.25 -13.25 18.00
CA PHE A 20 16.81 -13.27 18.16
C PHE A 20 16.12 -13.74 16.89
N THR A 21 14.90 -14.25 17.03
CA THR A 21 13.97 -14.35 15.91
C THR A 21 13.13 -13.07 15.86
N PRO A 22 12.68 -12.59 14.69
CA PRO A 22 11.82 -11.39 14.60
C PRO A 22 10.60 -11.49 15.53
N ASN A 23 10.02 -12.69 15.62
CA ASN A 23 8.93 -13.00 16.55
C ASN A 23 9.33 -12.83 18.02
N ARG A 24 10.50 -13.34 18.44
CA ARG A 24 10.95 -13.21 19.84
C ARG A 24 11.30 -11.77 20.18
N LEU A 25 11.98 -11.06 19.28
CA LEU A 25 12.37 -9.67 19.50
C LEU A 25 11.15 -8.81 19.82
N LEU A 26 10.06 -8.97 19.08
CA LEU A 26 8.84 -8.17 19.32
C LEU A 26 7.97 -8.70 20.45
N ARG A 27 7.84 -10.03 20.59
CA ARG A 27 6.94 -10.62 21.60
C ARG A 27 7.43 -10.36 23.02
N HIS A 28 8.72 -10.17 23.24
CA HIS A 28 9.28 -10.07 24.59
C HIS A 28 9.90 -8.72 24.92
N ASN A 29 10.11 -7.84 23.93
CA ASN A 29 10.80 -6.58 24.12
C ASN A 29 9.93 -5.38 23.70
N GLY A 30 10.12 -4.24 24.36
CA GLY A 30 9.46 -2.98 24.01
C GLY A 30 10.11 -2.28 22.80
N GLU A 31 9.41 -1.32 22.21
CA GLU A 31 9.91 -0.55 21.04
C GLU A 31 11.28 0.06 21.29
N GLU A 32 11.56 0.60 22.49
CA GLU A 32 12.85 1.22 22.78
C GLU A 32 14.03 0.24 22.67
N LEU A 33 13.86 -1.02 23.07
CA LEU A 33 14.90 -2.03 22.91
C LEU A 33 15.03 -2.47 21.44
N VAL A 34 13.91 -2.61 20.73
CA VAL A 34 13.91 -2.90 19.29
C VAL A 34 14.60 -1.76 18.52
N ARG A 35 14.30 -0.51 18.88
CA ARG A 35 14.89 0.70 18.31
C ARG A 35 16.38 0.75 18.61
N ALA A 36 16.79 0.50 19.86
CA ALA A 36 18.19 0.45 20.24
C ALA A 36 18.95 -0.61 19.42
N ALA A 37 18.40 -1.81 19.27
CA ALA A 37 18.99 -2.87 18.45
C ALA A 37 19.12 -2.46 16.97
N ILE A 38 18.08 -1.85 16.39
CA ILE A 38 18.08 -1.36 15.00
C ILE A 38 18.98 -0.13 14.80
N ALA A 39 19.23 0.66 15.84
CA ALA A 39 20.10 1.83 15.77
C ALA A 39 21.59 1.52 15.92
N SER A 40 21.93 0.38 16.54
CA SER A 40 23.30 0.08 17.00
C SER A 40 24.01 -1.05 16.24
N PHE A 41 23.44 -1.54 15.13
CA PHE A 41 24.06 -2.63 14.36
C PHE A 41 25.38 -2.20 13.70
N ALA A 42 26.35 -3.10 13.58
CA ALA A 42 27.62 -2.84 12.90
C ALA A 42 27.41 -2.61 11.38
N VAL A 43 28.07 -1.60 10.80
CA VAL A 43 27.92 -1.29 9.37
C VAL A 43 28.96 -2.04 8.56
N ASP A 44 28.65 -3.30 8.29
CA ASP A 44 29.40 -4.21 7.42
C ASP A 44 28.42 -4.96 6.49
N VAL A 45 28.95 -5.68 5.50
CA VAL A 45 28.16 -6.35 4.46
C VAL A 45 27.16 -7.33 5.07
N ASP A 46 27.63 -8.25 5.92
CA ASP A 46 26.83 -9.33 6.47
C ASP A 46 25.72 -8.80 7.39
N THR A 47 26.06 -7.87 8.27
CA THR A 47 25.12 -7.24 9.18
C THR A 47 24.07 -6.43 8.40
N LEU A 48 24.46 -5.71 7.35
CA LEU A 48 23.51 -4.97 6.51
C LEU A 48 22.50 -5.89 5.83
N HIS A 49 22.92 -7.04 5.31
CA HIS A 49 22.01 -8.02 4.73
C HIS A 49 21.05 -8.62 5.77
N LEU A 50 21.54 -8.93 6.97
CA LEU A 50 20.70 -9.43 8.06
C LEU A 50 19.66 -8.39 8.49
N VAL A 51 20.07 -7.13 8.65
CA VAL A 51 19.17 -6.03 8.97
C VAL A 51 18.18 -5.79 7.84
N ALA A 52 18.61 -5.79 6.57
CA ALA A 52 17.72 -5.66 5.43
C ALA A 52 16.62 -6.74 5.44
N ARG A 53 16.96 -8.00 5.73
CA ARG A 53 15.99 -9.10 5.90
C ARG A 53 15.03 -8.85 7.07
N LEU A 54 15.53 -8.33 8.19
CA LEU A 54 14.68 -7.95 9.32
C LEU A 54 13.70 -6.82 8.94
N LEU A 55 14.17 -5.79 8.24
CA LEU A 55 13.36 -4.66 7.79
C LEU A 55 12.28 -5.08 6.77
N ALA A 56 12.58 -6.06 5.93
CA ALA A 56 11.68 -6.65 4.94
C ALA A 56 10.68 -7.67 5.51
N PHE A 57 10.74 -7.98 6.80
CA PHE A 57 9.90 -9.01 7.41
C PHE A 57 8.40 -8.67 7.30
N ARG A 58 7.62 -9.55 6.64
CA ARG A 58 6.26 -9.22 6.17
C ARG A 58 5.25 -8.92 7.29
N SER A 59 5.30 -9.67 8.38
CA SER A 59 4.29 -9.58 9.44
C SER A 59 4.46 -8.32 10.32
N PHE A 60 5.62 -7.64 10.26
CA PHE A 60 5.97 -6.54 11.17
C PHE A 60 6.56 -5.32 10.45
N ARG A 61 6.47 -4.15 11.07
CA ARG A 61 6.95 -2.88 10.49
C ARG A 61 8.26 -2.39 11.09
N PHE A 62 9.30 -3.21 11.03
CA PHE A 62 10.64 -2.79 11.49
C PHE A 62 11.18 -1.57 10.71
N HIS A 63 10.89 -1.49 9.41
CA HIS A 63 11.23 -0.32 8.58
C HIS A 63 10.66 0.99 9.15
N GLU A 64 9.43 1.01 9.67
CA GLU A 64 8.86 2.27 10.23
C GLU A 64 9.64 2.78 11.45
N ILE A 65 10.29 1.89 12.21
CA ILE A 65 11.19 2.27 13.32
C ILE A 65 12.50 2.81 12.74
N TYR A 66 13.11 2.05 11.84
CA TYR A 66 14.40 2.38 11.23
C TYR A 66 14.38 3.69 10.43
N ASP A 67 13.32 3.93 9.65
CA ASP A 67 13.12 5.11 8.82
C ASP A 67 13.04 6.41 9.65
N ARG A 68 12.70 6.32 10.94
CA ARG A 68 12.63 7.46 11.86
C ARG A 68 13.95 7.82 12.51
N LEU A 69 14.94 6.93 12.43
CA LEU A 69 16.25 7.16 13.02
C LEU A 69 17.05 8.14 12.13
N CYS A 70 17.59 9.18 12.75
CA CYS A 70 18.59 10.04 12.12
C CYS A 70 19.97 9.41 12.35
N GLU A 71 20.72 9.22 11.28
CA GLU A 71 22.06 8.65 11.32
C GLU A 71 23.08 9.72 11.71
N PRO A 72 24.01 9.44 12.63
CA PRO A 72 25.13 10.33 12.91
C PRO A 72 26.10 10.38 11.71
N PRO A 73 26.89 11.47 11.58
CA PRO A 73 27.80 11.66 10.45
C PRO A 73 28.74 10.48 10.18
N ASP A 74 29.37 9.92 11.22
CA ASP A 74 30.31 8.81 11.08
C ASP A 74 29.65 7.56 10.48
N ARG A 75 28.40 7.32 10.87
CA ARG A 75 27.61 6.18 10.37
C ARG A 75 27.12 6.42 8.94
N ILE A 76 26.80 7.65 8.57
CA ILE A 76 26.52 8.01 7.17
C ILE A 76 27.72 7.70 6.30
N GLU A 77 28.93 8.01 6.75
CA GLU A 77 30.16 7.75 5.98
C GLU A 77 30.44 6.24 5.83
N LEU A 78 30.15 5.43 6.86
CA LEU A 78 30.20 3.97 6.73
C LEU A 78 29.15 3.46 5.73
N LEU A 79 27.90 3.92 5.85
CA LEU A 79 26.79 3.52 4.98
C LEU A 79 27.02 3.91 3.51
N ARG A 80 27.72 5.02 3.26
CA ARG A 80 28.06 5.50 1.91
C ARG A 80 28.83 4.48 1.07
N ARG A 81 29.63 3.63 1.70
CA ARG A 81 30.40 2.57 1.02
C ARG A 81 29.52 1.51 0.37
N PHE A 82 28.25 1.43 0.78
CA PHE A 82 27.31 0.39 0.36
C PHE A 82 26.18 0.92 -0.55
N ILE A 83 26.22 2.19 -0.98
CA ILE A 83 25.13 2.80 -1.78
C ILE A 83 24.96 2.20 -3.17
N GLN A 84 25.95 1.46 -3.68
CA GLN A 84 25.85 0.77 -4.96
C GLN A 84 25.14 -0.58 -4.85
N MET A 85 24.89 -1.06 -3.62
CA MET A 85 24.19 -2.32 -3.38
C MET A 85 22.68 -2.12 -3.54
N THR A 86 22.20 -2.21 -4.77
CA THR A 86 20.80 -1.95 -5.17
C THR A 86 19.78 -2.79 -4.39
N ASN A 87 20.14 -3.99 -3.97
CA ASN A 87 19.30 -4.87 -3.14
C ASN A 87 19.02 -4.29 -1.72
N LEU A 88 19.81 -3.32 -1.27
CA LEU A 88 19.61 -2.61 0.01
C LEU A 88 18.71 -1.37 -0.14
N HIS A 89 18.38 -0.94 -1.36
CA HIS A 89 17.63 0.31 -1.59
C HIS A 89 16.18 0.23 -1.12
N GLY A 90 15.58 -0.95 -1.13
CA GLY A 90 14.21 -1.15 -0.63
C GLY A 90 14.11 -1.15 0.89
N THR A 91 15.23 -1.21 1.61
CA THR A 91 15.28 -1.44 3.05
C THR A 91 16.20 -0.43 3.75
N ILE A 92 17.52 -0.63 3.73
CA ILE A 92 18.52 0.22 4.39
C ILE A 92 18.53 1.63 3.81
N PHE A 93 18.42 1.76 2.48
CA PHE A 93 18.38 3.04 1.79
C PHE A 93 16.98 3.39 1.28
N SER A 94 15.94 3.01 2.05
CA SER A 94 14.56 3.33 1.69
C SER A 94 14.39 4.86 1.52
N VAL A 95 13.51 5.28 0.61
CA VAL A 95 13.20 6.71 0.42
C VAL A 95 12.78 7.37 1.74
N ALA A 96 12.05 6.64 2.58
CA ALA A 96 11.63 7.11 3.90
C ALA A 96 12.83 7.42 4.82
N LYS A 97 13.82 6.53 4.84
CA LYS A 97 15.09 6.73 5.55
C LYS A 97 15.89 7.89 4.98
N LEU A 98 16.02 7.96 3.65
CA LEU A 98 16.78 9.00 2.96
C LEU A 98 16.16 10.38 3.19
N ASN A 99 14.84 10.49 3.28
CA ASN A 99 14.15 11.75 3.56
C ASN A 99 14.47 12.34 4.95
N ARG A 100 14.93 11.52 5.89
CA ARG A 100 15.43 11.96 7.21
C ARG A 100 16.94 12.20 7.24
N ASN A 101 17.66 11.71 6.24
CA ASN A 101 19.11 11.70 6.18
C ASN A 101 19.57 12.31 4.84
N LEU A 102 19.41 13.63 4.69
CA LEU A 102 19.58 14.33 3.41
C LEU A 102 20.98 14.19 2.81
N LEU A 103 22.03 14.13 3.63
CA LEU A 103 23.41 13.90 3.15
C LEU A 103 23.57 12.51 2.52
N LEU A 104 22.95 11.49 3.12
CA LEU A 104 22.92 10.14 2.55
C LEU A 104 22.08 10.10 1.28
N ALA A 105 20.92 10.77 1.26
CA ALA A 105 20.05 10.88 0.10
C ALA A 105 20.76 11.44 -1.13
N ARG A 106 21.51 12.54 -0.95
CA ARG A 106 22.31 13.16 -2.02
C ARG A 106 23.32 12.17 -2.63
N SER A 107 23.89 11.30 -1.81
CA SER A 107 24.88 10.32 -2.25
C SER A 107 24.20 9.17 -2.98
N VAL A 108 23.10 8.64 -2.43
CA VAL A 108 22.37 7.52 -3.03
C VAL A 108 21.77 7.90 -4.40
N PHE A 109 21.15 9.07 -4.52
CA PHE A 109 20.52 9.51 -5.77
C PHE A 109 21.51 10.08 -6.81
N GLN A 110 22.83 9.94 -6.58
CA GLN A 110 23.83 10.13 -7.64
C GLN A 110 23.99 8.90 -8.54
N ALA A 111 23.56 7.73 -8.07
CA ALA A 111 23.64 6.45 -8.79
C ALA A 111 22.24 5.90 -9.13
N PRO A 112 22.13 4.90 -10.01
CA PRO A 112 20.87 4.21 -10.28
C PRO A 112 20.24 3.67 -8.99
N TYR A 113 18.97 4.01 -8.75
CA TYR A 113 18.26 3.58 -7.56
C TYR A 113 17.41 2.33 -7.83
N GLY A 114 17.81 1.19 -7.27
CA GLY A 114 17.19 -0.12 -7.54
C GLY A 114 15.87 -0.44 -6.82
N ALA A 115 15.30 0.47 -6.04
CA ALA A 115 14.00 0.24 -5.39
C ALA A 115 12.88 1.08 -6.01
N SER A 116 11.65 0.57 -5.91
CA SER A 116 10.47 1.21 -6.49
C SER A 116 10.09 2.49 -5.72
N LEU A 117 10.24 3.62 -6.39
CA LEU A 117 9.81 4.95 -5.93
C LEU A 117 8.29 5.15 -6.03
N LEU A 118 7.63 4.34 -6.86
CA LEU A 118 6.19 4.37 -7.13
C LEU A 118 5.42 3.26 -6.41
N SER A 119 6.00 2.72 -5.33
CA SER A 119 5.38 1.66 -4.52
C SER A 119 4.31 2.18 -3.55
N SER A 120 3.47 1.28 -3.06
CA SER A 120 2.42 1.57 -2.06
C SER A 120 2.96 1.98 -0.68
N TYR A 121 4.23 1.69 -0.42
CA TYR A 121 4.96 2.03 0.80
C TYR A 121 5.91 3.24 0.62
N GLY A 122 6.03 3.75 -0.60
CA GLY A 122 6.81 4.95 -0.90
C GLY A 122 6.31 6.19 -0.15
N LEU A 123 7.22 7.10 0.13
CA LEU A 123 6.89 8.41 0.68
C LEU A 123 6.02 9.20 -0.30
N LYS A 124 5.09 10.00 0.25
CA LYS A 124 4.32 10.95 -0.54
C LYS A 124 5.27 12.01 -1.08
N ALA A 125 5.21 12.33 -2.37
CA ALA A 125 6.12 13.30 -2.99
C ALA A 125 6.08 14.66 -2.27
N SER A 126 4.90 15.07 -1.79
CA SER A 126 4.68 16.29 -1.02
C SER A 126 5.36 16.30 0.36
N THR A 127 5.98 15.20 0.79
CA THR A 127 6.68 15.08 2.07
C THR A 127 8.19 15.00 1.92
N PHE A 128 8.71 15.15 0.69
CA PHE A 128 10.14 15.19 0.44
C PHE A 128 10.75 16.46 1.04
N LEU A 129 11.74 16.28 1.90
CA LEU A 129 12.58 17.30 2.52
C LEU A 129 13.88 17.51 1.72
N PHE A 130 14.00 16.88 0.55
CA PHE A 130 15.13 16.99 -0.34
C PHE A 130 15.25 18.40 -0.94
N ASP A 131 16.47 18.84 -1.23
CA ASP A 131 16.70 20.02 -2.07
C ASP A 131 16.18 19.81 -3.50
N ARG A 132 15.95 20.90 -4.24
CA ARG A 132 15.35 20.89 -5.58
C ARG A 132 16.10 19.97 -6.55
N ALA A 133 17.42 20.00 -6.53
CA ALA A 133 18.24 19.18 -7.43
C ALA A 133 18.05 17.68 -7.15
N THR A 134 18.05 17.30 -5.88
CA THR A 134 17.78 15.92 -5.45
C THR A 134 16.35 15.49 -5.77
N GLN A 135 15.35 16.37 -5.55
CA GLN A 135 13.96 16.10 -5.93
C GLN A 135 13.81 15.79 -7.42
N ILE A 136 14.41 16.62 -8.30
CA ILE A 136 14.36 16.41 -9.76
C ILE A 136 14.99 15.07 -10.14
N ARG A 137 16.11 14.67 -9.51
CA ARG A 137 16.73 13.35 -9.76
C ARG A 137 15.80 12.21 -9.36
N VAL A 138 15.21 12.29 -8.16
CA VAL A 138 14.22 11.30 -7.68
C VAL A 138 13.03 11.23 -8.64
N TRP A 139 12.54 12.36 -9.14
CA TRP A 139 11.45 12.39 -10.11
C TRP A 139 11.83 11.74 -11.44
N LYS A 140 13.01 12.04 -11.99
CA LYS A 140 13.52 11.36 -13.20
C LYS A 140 13.58 9.85 -13.02
N MET A 141 14.11 9.38 -11.88
CA MET A 141 14.16 7.96 -11.56
C MET A 141 12.76 7.35 -11.37
N ALA A 142 11.80 8.10 -10.82
CA ALA A 142 10.44 7.61 -10.67
C ALA A 142 9.74 7.48 -12.04
N ILE A 143 9.99 8.38 -12.98
CA ILE A 143 9.45 8.33 -14.34
C ILE A 143 9.92 7.07 -15.07
N THR A 144 11.19 6.69 -14.93
CA THR A 144 11.69 5.45 -15.55
C THR A 144 11.10 4.17 -14.95
N GLN A 145 10.40 4.28 -13.82
CA GLN A 145 9.75 3.16 -13.11
C GLN A 145 8.22 3.15 -13.29
N LEU A 146 7.65 3.92 -14.24
CA LEU A 146 6.20 3.99 -14.46
C LEU A 146 5.54 2.63 -14.69
N GLY A 147 6.22 1.71 -15.40
CA GLY A 147 5.75 0.32 -15.58
C GLY A 147 5.61 -0.46 -14.27
N GLN A 148 6.37 -0.11 -13.22
CA GLN A 148 6.31 -0.77 -11.91
C GLN A 148 5.41 -0.03 -10.90
N MET A 149 4.61 0.93 -11.36
CA MET A 149 3.77 1.75 -10.48
C MET A 149 2.71 0.89 -9.77
N GLU A 150 2.79 0.83 -8.44
CA GLU A 150 1.80 0.11 -7.62
C GLU A 150 0.58 0.96 -7.26
N THR A 151 0.70 2.29 -7.39
CA THR A 151 -0.30 3.26 -6.93
C THR A 151 -0.07 4.64 -7.55
N THR A 152 -1.15 5.34 -7.92
CA THR A 152 -1.14 6.73 -8.41
C THR A 152 -0.96 7.78 -7.30
N LYS A 153 -0.85 7.38 -6.01
CA LYS A 153 -0.67 8.28 -4.86
C LYS A 153 0.46 9.28 -5.04
N PHE A 154 1.57 8.89 -5.66
CA PHE A 154 2.70 9.80 -5.93
C PHE A 154 2.23 11.04 -6.72
N PHE A 155 1.59 10.80 -7.87
CA PHE A 155 1.00 11.83 -8.73
C PHE A 155 -0.11 12.62 -8.03
N HIS A 156 -1.00 11.96 -7.28
CA HIS A 156 -2.02 12.66 -6.49
C HIS A 156 -1.40 13.63 -5.47
N THR A 157 -0.30 13.24 -4.82
CA THR A 157 0.34 14.09 -3.80
C THR A 157 1.03 15.29 -4.42
N LEU A 158 1.61 15.15 -5.62
CA LEU A 158 2.14 16.27 -6.40
C LEU A 158 1.01 17.19 -6.88
N ALA A 159 -0.07 16.62 -7.41
CA ALA A 159 -1.23 17.38 -7.87
C ALA A 159 -1.94 18.17 -6.76
N LYS A 160 -1.82 17.70 -5.50
CA LYS A 160 -2.35 18.36 -4.30
C LYS A 160 -1.40 19.39 -3.68
N GLY A 161 -0.11 19.37 -4.06
CA GLY A 161 0.90 20.26 -3.48
C GLY A 161 0.50 21.73 -3.57
N LYS A 162 0.97 22.54 -2.62
CA LYS A 162 0.79 24.01 -2.67
C LYS A 162 1.42 24.59 -3.94
N ASP A 163 2.47 23.94 -4.45
CA ASP A 163 3.20 24.29 -5.65
C ASP A 163 2.72 23.40 -6.82
N GLY A 164 1.53 23.70 -7.37
CA GLY A 164 0.92 22.90 -8.44
C GLY A 164 1.76 22.81 -9.71
N ASP A 165 2.80 23.64 -9.84
CA ASP A 165 3.80 23.59 -10.91
C ASP A 165 4.66 22.32 -10.90
N ASN A 166 4.83 21.67 -9.75
CA ASN A 166 5.62 20.42 -9.68
C ASN A 166 4.96 19.27 -10.43
N TRP A 167 3.63 19.22 -10.44
CA TRP A 167 2.89 18.22 -11.20
C TRP A 167 3.04 18.49 -12.71
N THR A 168 2.87 19.74 -13.12
CA THR A 168 3.00 20.18 -14.52
C THR A 168 4.39 19.88 -15.06
N TYR A 169 5.42 20.30 -14.31
CA TYR A 169 6.82 20.03 -14.61
C TYR A 169 7.11 18.53 -14.72
N LEU A 170 6.57 17.70 -13.82
CA LEU A 170 6.77 16.26 -13.88
C LEU A 170 6.17 15.67 -15.15
N VAL A 171 4.95 16.09 -15.54
CA VAL A 171 4.30 15.55 -16.74
C VAL A 171 4.98 15.99 -18.03
N GLU A 172 5.49 17.22 -18.08
CA GLU A 172 6.33 17.67 -19.20
C GLU A 172 7.63 16.86 -19.35
N MET A 173 8.09 16.19 -18.29
CA MET A 173 9.26 15.29 -18.33
C MET A 173 8.93 13.85 -18.71
N ILE A 174 7.65 13.45 -18.70
CA ILE A 174 7.25 12.09 -19.05
C ILE A 174 7.10 12.03 -20.57
N ASP A 175 7.68 10.99 -21.18
CA ASP A 175 7.46 10.71 -22.60
C ASP A 175 5.95 10.55 -22.88
N PRO A 176 5.38 11.20 -23.92
CA PRO A 176 3.97 11.08 -24.24
C PRO A 176 3.44 9.64 -24.40
N THR A 177 4.31 8.70 -24.80
CA THR A 177 4.00 7.27 -24.95
C THR A 177 3.87 6.52 -23.61
N GLU A 178 4.31 7.15 -22.52
CA GLU A 178 4.27 6.62 -21.15
C GLU A 178 3.08 7.14 -20.35
N LEU A 179 2.41 8.19 -20.84
CA LEU A 179 1.25 8.80 -20.19
C LEU A 179 -0.01 7.94 -20.37
N THR A 180 -0.37 7.23 -19.30
CA THR A 180 -1.61 6.45 -19.21
C THR A 180 -2.78 7.32 -18.75
N PRO A 181 -4.04 6.89 -19.00
CA PRO A 181 -5.20 7.64 -18.53
C PRO A 181 -5.25 7.77 -16.99
N ASP A 182 -4.65 6.85 -16.23
CA ASP A 182 -4.65 6.90 -14.75
C ASP A 182 -3.71 7.99 -14.20
N ILE A 183 -2.59 8.23 -14.88
CA ILE A 183 -1.65 9.31 -14.55
C ILE A 183 -2.32 10.66 -14.85
N LEU A 184 -2.90 10.81 -16.05
CA LEU A 184 -3.60 12.02 -16.47
C LEU A 184 -4.84 12.31 -15.60
N ALA A 185 -5.57 11.27 -15.17
CA ALA A 185 -6.73 11.41 -14.29
C ALA A 185 -6.39 12.16 -12.98
N THR A 186 -5.13 12.09 -12.52
CA THR A 186 -4.68 12.81 -11.32
C THR A 186 -4.76 14.34 -11.45
N MET A 187 -4.75 14.89 -12.67
CA MET A 187 -4.96 16.31 -12.94
C MET A 187 -6.35 16.78 -12.59
N PHE A 188 -7.36 15.99 -12.97
CA PHE A 188 -8.78 16.32 -12.90
C PHE A 188 -9.39 16.06 -11.52
N ILE A 189 -8.57 15.73 -10.52
CA ILE A 189 -9.05 15.55 -9.13
C ILE A 189 -9.09 16.88 -8.38
N TYR A 190 -8.29 17.86 -8.80
CA TYR A 190 -8.15 19.14 -8.12
C TYR A 190 -8.49 20.32 -9.04
N GLU A 191 -9.68 20.28 -9.63
CA GLU A 191 -10.20 21.24 -10.62
C GLU A 191 -10.30 22.68 -10.08
N ARG A 192 -10.31 22.87 -8.76
CA ARG A 192 -10.39 24.19 -8.10
C ARG A 192 -9.02 24.77 -7.70
N THR A 193 -7.95 24.33 -8.34
CA THR A 193 -6.60 24.85 -8.04
C THR A 193 -6.27 26.06 -8.92
N PRO A 194 -5.52 27.05 -8.42
CA PRO A 194 -5.11 28.21 -9.21
C PRO A 194 -4.25 27.84 -10.44
N PHE A 195 -3.72 26.62 -10.46
CA PHE A 195 -2.85 26.09 -11.52
C PHE A 195 -3.60 25.43 -12.68
N LEU A 196 -4.94 25.52 -12.72
CA LEU A 196 -5.74 24.89 -13.77
C LEU A 196 -5.33 25.35 -15.18
N SER A 197 -4.97 26.63 -15.36
CA SER A 197 -4.54 27.16 -16.66
C SER A 197 -3.26 26.49 -17.18
N ASN A 198 -2.24 26.32 -16.32
CA ASN A 198 -0.99 25.62 -16.68
C ASN A 198 -1.26 24.16 -17.03
N ARG A 199 -2.16 23.50 -16.30
CA ARG A 199 -2.58 22.12 -16.57
C ARG A 199 -3.30 21.97 -17.91
N ILE A 200 -4.20 22.91 -18.24
CA ILE A 200 -4.88 22.96 -19.54
C ILE A 200 -3.87 23.16 -20.67
N ARG A 201 -2.89 24.06 -20.49
CA ARG A 201 -1.80 24.26 -21.45
C ARG A 201 -1.06 22.95 -21.73
N VAL A 202 -0.58 22.26 -20.68
CA VAL A 202 0.15 21.00 -20.85
C VAL A 202 -0.68 19.91 -21.54
N LEU A 203 -1.98 19.81 -21.24
CA LEU A 203 -2.87 18.88 -21.95
C LEU A 203 -3.05 19.25 -23.42
N ARG A 204 -3.16 20.54 -23.71
CA ARG A 204 -3.24 21.03 -25.09
C ARG A 204 -1.95 20.69 -25.83
N ASP A 205 -0.79 20.99 -25.24
CA ASP A 205 0.52 20.71 -25.82
C ASP A 205 0.69 19.20 -26.04
N TYR A 206 0.28 18.37 -25.08
CA TYR A 206 0.26 16.91 -25.22
C TYR A 206 -0.59 16.43 -26.40
N LEU A 207 -1.76 17.02 -26.65
CA LEU A 207 -2.63 16.63 -27.77
C LEU A 207 -2.12 17.15 -29.12
N ILE A 208 -1.61 18.39 -29.19
CA ILE A 208 -1.20 19.04 -30.46
C ILE A 208 0.16 18.51 -30.95
N THR A 209 1.03 18.08 -30.05
CA THR A 209 2.35 17.52 -30.40
C THR A 209 2.29 16.05 -30.85
N SER A 210 1.11 15.54 -31.21
CA SER A 210 0.98 14.21 -31.79
C SER A 210 1.73 14.13 -33.12
N THR A 211 2.54 13.09 -33.31
CA THR A 211 3.39 12.93 -34.50
C THR A 211 2.68 12.25 -35.67
N THR A 212 1.69 11.42 -35.37
CA THR A 212 0.89 10.67 -36.35
C THR A 212 -0.59 10.69 -35.97
N GLU A 213 -1.47 10.32 -36.90
CA GLU A 213 -2.91 10.20 -36.60
C GLU A 213 -3.18 9.14 -35.53
N ILE A 214 -2.46 8.02 -35.55
CA ILE A 214 -2.57 6.96 -34.55
C ILE A 214 -2.11 7.45 -33.16
N ASP A 215 -1.01 8.18 -33.10
CA ASP A 215 -0.55 8.81 -31.85
C ASP A 215 -1.60 9.80 -31.33
N GLY A 216 -2.12 10.68 -32.20
CA GLY A 216 -3.20 11.60 -31.87
C GLY A 216 -4.46 10.89 -31.35
N PHE A 217 -4.85 9.77 -31.98
CA PHE A 217 -5.95 8.92 -31.56
C PHE A 217 -5.75 8.35 -30.15
N ILE A 218 -4.58 7.76 -29.86
CA ILE A 218 -4.25 7.22 -28.53
C ILE A 218 -4.24 8.33 -27.48
N ARG A 219 -3.61 9.47 -27.75
CA ARG A 219 -3.57 10.61 -26.83
C ARG A 219 -4.95 11.19 -26.56
N GLY A 220 -5.78 11.30 -27.60
CA GLY A 220 -7.19 11.70 -27.50
C GLY A 220 -7.97 10.78 -26.56
N LEU A 221 -7.87 9.47 -26.76
CA LEU A 221 -8.50 8.48 -25.88
C LEU A 221 -7.95 8.56 -24.45
N CYS A 222 -6.64 8.71 -24.27
CA CYS A 222 -6.02 8.90 -22.96
C CYS A 222 -6.66 10.07 -22.19
N VAL A 223 -6.81 11.22 -22.83
CA VAL A 223 -7.43 12.41 -22.22
C VAL A 223 -8.91 12.18 -21.93
N LEU A 224 -9.67 11.61 -22.87
CA LEU A 224 -11.10 11.37 -22.68
C LEU A 224 -11.38 10.40 -21.52
N TYR A 225 -10.62 9.30 -21.42
CA TYR A 225 -10.74 8.35 -20.31
C TYR A 225 -10.27 8.94 -18.98
N ALA A 226 -9.24 9.78 -18.99
CA ALA A 226 -8.76 10.48 -17.81
C ALA A 226 -9.78 11.51 -17.27
N MET A 227 -10.47 12.23 -18.16
CA MET A 227 -11.53 13.17 -17.81
C MET A 227 -12.78 12.43 -17.28
N GLY A 228 -13.11 11.29 -17.87
CA GLY A 228 -14.31 10.53 -17.53
C GLY A 228 -15.58 11.37 -17.70
N LYS A 229 -16.44 11.40 -16.67
CA LYS A 229 -17.67 12.22 -16.66
C LYS A 229 -17.46 13.66 -16.21
N LYS A 230 -16.23 14.05 -15.86
CA LYS A 230 -15.95 15.39 -15.34
C LYS A 230 -15.73 16.35 -16.50
N THR A 231 -16.65 17.28 -16.68
CA THR A 231 -16.52 18.37 -17.65
C THR A 231 -16.85 19.69 -16.99
N HIS A 232 -15.82 20.45 -16.68
CA HIS A 232 -15.90 21.87 -16.38
C HIS A 232 -15.84 22.65 -17.71
N ASP A 233 -16.53 23.80 -17.82
CA ASP A 233 -16.53 24.65 -19.02
C ASP A 233 -15.12 24.95 -19.57
N ARG A 234 -14.13 25.16 -18.69
CA ARG A 234 -12.73 25.41 -19.07
C ARG A 234 -12.04 24.21 -19.72
N LEU A 235 -12.58 23.01 -19.55
CA LEU A 235 -12.07 21.76 -20.15
C LEU A 235 -12.78 21.40 -21.46
N VAL A 236 -13.85 22.11 -21.84
CA VAL A 236 -14.57 21.86 -23.08
C VAL A 236 -13.64 21.94 -24.30
N PRO A 237 -12.76 22.95 -24.46
CA PRO A 237 -11.85 23.00 -25.61
C PRO A 237 -10.92 21.78 -25.70
N ILE A 238 -10.42 21.30 -24.55
CA ILE A 238 -9.55 20.11 -24.48
C ILE A 238 -10.33 18.85 -24.86
N LYS A 239 -11.54 18.71 -24.36
CA LYS A 239 -12.43 17.59 -24.72
C LYS A 239 -12.77 17.60 -26.21
N THR A 240 -13.07 18.76 -26.78
CA THR A 240 -13.36 18.91 -28.21
C THR A 240 -12.16 18.48 -29.05
N LEU A 241 -10.97 19.00 -28.75
CA LEU A 241 -9.74 18.62 -29.45
C LEU A 241 -9.45 17.11 -29.34
N ALA A 242 -9.63 16.52 -28.15
CA ALA A 242 -9.45 15.08 -27.95
C ALA A 242 -10.47 14.26 -28.77
N LEU A 243 -11.73 14.69 -28.83
CA LEU A 243 -12.76 14.05 -29.66
C LEU A 243 -12.46 14.16 -31.15
N GLU A 244 -11.98 15.31 -31.62
CA GLU A 244 -11.57 15.50 -33.03
C GLU A 244 -10.48 14.51 -33.42
N LEU A 245 -9.44 14.35 -32.57
CA LEU A 245 -8.38 13.37 -32.80
C LEU A 245 -8.92 11.94 -32.82
N VAL A 246 -9.87 11.61 -31.95
CA VAL A 246 -10.50 10.29 -31.93
C VAL A 246 -11.30 10.02 -33.20
N HIS A 247 -12.05 11.03 -33.66
CA HIS A 247 -12.93 10.89 -34.83
C HIS A 247 -12.21 10.88 -36.17
N LYS A 248 -10.97 11.36 -36.25
CA LYS A 248 -10.14 11.20 -37.47
C LYS A 248 -9.89 9.73 -37.81
N VAL A 249 -9.69 8.90 -36.78
CA VAL A 249 -9.30 7.49 -36.93
C VAL A 249 -10.48 6.53 -36.72
N SER A 250 -11.41 6.89 -35.83
CA SER A 250 -12.65 6.14 -35.58
C SER A 250 -13.85 7.09 -35.64
N PRO A 251 -14.34 7.44 -36.85
CA PRO A 251 -15.52 8.26 -37.00
C PRO A 251 -16.72 7.56 -36.38
N ARG A 252 -17.50 8.30 -35.59
CA ARG A 252 -18.72 7.76 -34.99
C ARG A 252 -19.87 7.90 -35.98
N ASP A 253 -20.37 6.78 -36.48
CA ASP A 253 -21.63 6.77 -37.21
C ASP A 253 -22.77 7.18 -36.26
N LYS A 254 -23.67 8.04 -36.73
CA LYS A 254 -24.88 8.44 -36.01
C LYS A 254 -25.79 7.24 -35.71
N ASN A 255 -25.69 6.19 -36.52
CA ASN A 255 -26.44 4.95 -36.34
C ASN A 255 -25.77 3.94 -35.40
N HIS A 256 -24.49 4.12 -35.05
CA HIS A 256 -23.81 3.21 -34.14
C HIS A 256 -24.33 3.37 -32.71
N SER A 257 -24.74 2.25 -32.12
CA SER A 257 -24.95 2.20 -30.68
C SER A 257 -23.62 2.53 -29.97
N LYS A 258 -23.70 2.96 -28.70
CA LYS A 258 -22.48 3.18 -27.90
C LYS A 258 -21.62 1.91 -27.78
N LYS A 259 -22.25 0.74 -27.83
CA LYS A 259 -21.58 -0.57 -27.80
C LYS A 259 -20.80 -0.83 -29.08
N ASP A 260 -21.40 -0.56 -30.24
CA ASP A 260 -20.75 -0.82 -31.53
C ASP A 260 -19.54 0.09 -31.71
N PHE A 261 -19.69 1.37 -31.36
CA PHE A 261 -18.57 2.30 -31.36
C PHE A 261 -17.44 1.86 -30.42
N PHE A 262 -17.79 1.35 -29.23
CA PHE A 262 -16.80 0.83 -28.29
C PHE A 262 -16.04 -0.37 -28.86
N ASN A 263 -16.76 -1.35 -29.43
CA ASN A 263 -16.16 -2.55 -30.00
C ASN A 263 -15.26 -2.20 -31.20
N GLN A 264 -15.69 -1.25 -32.03
CA GLN A 264 -14.90 -0.71 -33.13
C GLN A 264 -13.57 -0.11 -32.62
N VAL A 265 -13.64 0.80 -31.63
CA VAL A 265 -12.44 1.43 -31.04
C VAL A 265 -11.53 0.38 -30.39
N TYR A 266 -12.09 -0.58 -29.64
CA TYR A 266 -11.30 -1.65 -29.02
C TYR A 266 -10.58 -2.50 -30.06
N ASN A 267 -11.29 -3.01 -31.07
CA ASN A 267 -10.71 -3.87 -32.10
C ASN A 267 -9.62 -3.13 -32.88
N GLN A 268 -9.84 -1.86 -33.19
CA GLN A 268 -8.83 -1.02 -33.85
C GLN A 268 -7.57 -0.85 -33.00
N LEU A 269 -7.72 -0.61 -31.69
CA LEU A 269 -6.58 -0.53 -30.78
C LEU A 269 -5.84 -1.86 -30.64
N VAL A 270 -6.55 -3.00 -30.63
CA VAL A 270 -5.93 -4.32 -30.64
C VAL A 270 -5.07 -4.50 -31.89
N THR A 271 -5.58 -4.17 -33.07
CA THR A 271 -4.77 -4.21 -34.31
C THR A 271 -3.54 -3.29 -34.21
N ILE A 272 -3.68 -2.10 -33.62
CA ILE A 272 -2.54 -1.18 -33.42
C ILE A 272 -1.46 -1.80 -32.53
N THR A 273 -1.80 -2.66 -31.55
CA THR A 273 -0.80 -3.29 -30.67
C THR A 273 0.22 -4.17 -31.41
N GLU A 274 -0.11 -4.63 -32.62
CA GLU A 274 0.81 -5.41 -33.46
C GLU A 274 2.00 -4.57 -33.97
N SER A 275 1.81 -3.25 -34.09
CA SER A 275 2.80 -2.33 -34.65
C SER A 275 3.36 -1.33 -33.63
N ILE A 276 2.60 -1.00 -32.59
CA ILE A 276 2.96 -0.01 -31.58
C ILE A 276 2.83 -0.61 -30.19
N ARG A 277 3.93 -0.57 -29.42
CA ARG A 277 3.97 -1.11 -28.06
C ARG A 277 4.30 -0.02 -27.05
N THR A 278 3.29 0.77 -26.66
CA THR A 278 3.42 1.91 -25.74
C THR A 278 2.52 1.76 -24.52
N ARG A 279 2.95 2.25 -23.35
CA ARG A 279 2.14 2.15 -22.13
C ARG A 279 0.86 2.96 -22.22
N SER A 280 0.84 4.07 -22.95
CA SER A 280 -0.37 4.86 -23.22
C SER A 280 -1.45 4.02 -23.91
N LEU A 281 -1.08 3.26 -24.95
CA LEU A 281 -1.99 2.36 -25.68
C LEU A 281 -2.56 1.27 -24.76
N TRP A 282 -1.69 0.52 -24.07
CA TRP A 282 -2.13 -0.53 -23.14
C TRP A 282 -2.96 0.03 -21.98
N GLY A 283 -2.63 1.23 -21.53
CA GLY A 283 -3.43 1.99 -20.56
C GLY A 283 -4.83 2.29 -21.09
N VAL A 284 -4.97 2.77 -22.33
CA VAL A 284 -6.27 3.02 -22.96
C VAL A 284 -7.08 1.74 -23.09
N LEU A 285 -6.48 0.64 -23.59
CA LEU A 285 -7.13 -0.67 -23.68
C LEU A 285 -7.66 -1.14 -22.33
N ALA A 286 -6.87 -1.01 -21.27
CA ALA A 286 -7.30 -1.32 -19.91
C ALA A 286 -8.50 -0.47 -19.45
N PHE A 287 -8.50 0.83 -19.75
CA PHE A 287 -9.63 1.70 -19.39
C PHE A 287 -10.90 1.39 -20.19
N ILE A 288 -10.75 1.02 -21.46
CA ILE A 288 -11.82 0.56 -22.35
C ILE A 288 -12.46 -0.69 -21.76
N VAL A 289 -11.68 -1.76 -21.56
CA VAL A 289 -12.16 -3.01 -20.96
C VAL A 289 -12.78 -2.75 -19.58
N GLY A 290 -12.13 -1.93 -18.75
CA GLY A 290 -12.63 -1.53 -17.44
C GLY A 290 -13.96 -0.78 -17.49
N HIS A 291 -14.22 0.06 -18.50
CA HIS A 291 -15.50 0.73 -18.69
C HIS A 291 -16.60 -0.21 -19.16
N ARG A 292 -16.26 -1.30 -19.86
CA ARG A 292 -17.26 -2.25 -20.37
C ARG A 292 -18.02 -2.96 -19.24
N PHE A 293 -17.37 -3.18 -18.09
CA PHE A 293 -18.02 -3.67 -16.86
C PHE A 293 -19.18 -2.79 -16.37
N ASP A 294 -19.22 -1.51 -16.76
CA ASP A 294 -20.24 -0.58 -16.31
C ASP A 294 -21.49 -0.60 -17.23
N PHE A 295 -21.51 -1.42 -18.29
CA PHE A 295 -22.68 -1.63 -19.14
C PHE A 295 -23.52 -2.82 -18.68
N ALA A 296 -24.85 -2.66 -18.68
CA ALA A 296 -25.79 -3.69 -18.23
C ALA A 296 -25.82 -4.95 -19.11
N ASP A 297 -25.37 -4.84 -20.36
CA ASP A 297 -25.39 -5.90 -21.39
C ASP A 297 -24.01 -6.54 -21.61
N ALA A 298 -23.04 -6.28 -20.74
CA ALA A 298 -21.70 -6.82 -20.91
C ALA A 298 -21.67 -8.31 -20.60
N ASP A 299 -21.16 -9.11 -21.53
CA ASP A 299 -20.98 -10.55 -21.33
C ASP A 299 -19.79 -10.80 -20.38
N PRO A 300 -20.05 -11.40 -19.20
CA PRO A 300 -19.03 -11.87 -18.26
C PRO A 300 -17.84 -12.62 -18.87
N VAL A 301 -18.11 -13.51 -19.83
CA VAL A 301 -17.12 -14.44 -20.37
C VAL A 301 -16.18 -13.70 -21.31
N ASP A 302 -16.72 -12.96 -22.28
CA ASP A 302 -15.97 -12.09 -23.18
C ASP A 302 -15.09 -11.07 -22.40
N LEU A 303 -15.62 -10.48 -21.33
CA LEU A 303 -14.87 -9.57 -20.47
C LEU A 303 -13.69 -10.25 -19.78
N LEU A 304 -13.88 -11.48 -19.28
CA LEU A 304 -12.83 -12.25 -18.64
C LEU A 304 -11.71 -12.57 -19.65
N ASP A 305 -12.07 -13.02 -20.85
CA ASP A 305 -11.11 -13.34 -21.90
C ASP A 305 -10.33 -12.12 -22.36
N ARG A 306 -10.97 -10.96 -22.51
CA ARG A 306 -10.28 -9.69 -22.82
C ARG A 306 -9.32 -9.27 -21.73
N VAL A 307 -9.69 -9.40 -20.45
CA VAL A 307 -8.77 -9.08 -19.35
C VAL A 307 -7.62 -10.07 -19.29
N ARG A 308 -7.86 -11.36 -19.51
CA ARG A 308 -6.82 -12.39 -19.60
C ARG A 308 -5.82 -12.08 -20.70
N TRP A 309 -6.31 -11.90 -21.92
CA TRP A 309 -5.47 -11.51 -23.05
C TRP A 309 -4.67 -10.24 -22.74
N LEU A 310 -5.33 -9.21 -22.21
CA LEU A 310 -4.66 -7.94 -21.91
C LEU A 310 -3.52 -8.13 -20.89
N LEU A 311 -3.74 -8.88 -19.81
CA LEU A 311 -2.73 -9.09 -18.77
C LEU A 311 -1.58 -9.97 -19.26
N GLU A 312 -1.86 -11.03 -20.02
CA GLU A 312 -0.84 -11.93 -20.59
C GLU A 312 0.06 -11.23 -21.62
N GLN A 313 -0.50 -10.33 -22.44
CA GLN A 313 0.27 -9.65 -23.48
C GLN A 313 1.04 -8.41 -22.99
N SER A 314 0.63 -7.84 -21.85
CA SER A 314 1.13 -6.53 -21.41
C SER A 314 1.96 -6.54 -20.12
N ALA A 315 1.75 -7.51 -19.22
CA ALA A 315 2.52 -7.59 -17.98
C ALA A 315 3.85 -8.33 -18.24
N PRO A 316 4.97 -7.91 -17.61
CA PRO A 316 5.09 -6.78 -16.68
C PRO A 316 5.50 -5.44 -17.32
N ASP A 317 5.76 -5.40 -18.63
CA ASP A 317 6.49 -4.27 -19.22
C ASP A 317 5.62 -3.06 -19.56
N MET A 318 4.37 -3.31 -19.97
CA MET A 318 3.47 -2.31 -20.57
C MET A 318 2.33 -1.90 -19.66
N MET A 319 1.88 -2.81 -18.79
CA MET A 319 0.83 -2.51 -17.81
C MET A 319 1.41 -2.39 -16.41
N SER A 320 0.98 -1.37 -15.67
CA SER A 320 1.40 -1.22 -14.28
C SER A 320 0.64 -2.14 -13.32
N PRO A 321 1.24 -2.51 -12.18
CA PRO A 321 0.55 -3.22 -11.11
C PRO A 321 -0.70 -2.49 -10.61
N ALA A 322 -0.69 -1.15 -10.57
CA ALA A 322 -1.85 -0.36 -10.18
C ALA A 322 -3.07 -0.62 -11.09
N LEU A 323 -2.84 -0.63 -12.40
CA LEU A 323 -3.89 -0.83 -13.40
C LEU A 323 -4.40 -2.26 -13.40
N SER A 324 -3.48 -3.23 -13.33
CA SER A 324 -3.79 -4.67 -13.29
C SER A 324 -4.68 -5.02 -12.10
N ARG A 325 -4.30 -4.56 -10.90
CA ARG A 325 -5.11 -4.75 -9.68
C ARG A 325 -6.51 -4.17 -9.82
N ARG A 326 -6.63 -2.99 -10.46
CA ARG A 326 -7.93 -2.31 -10.63
C ARG A 326 -8.85 -3.09 -11.57
N LEU A 327 -8.30 -3.66 -12.65
CA LEU A 327 -9.04 -4.53 -13.57
C LEU A 327 -9.50 -5.82 -12.88
N LEU A 328 -8.58 -6.50 -12.20
CA LEU A 328 -8.88 -7.74 -11.47
C LEU A 328 -9.92 -7.54 -10.36
N LEU A 329 -9.89 -6.39 -9.68
CA LEU A 329 -10.93 -6.05 -8.69
C LEU A 329 -12.32 -5.86 -9.32
N LYS A 330 -12.40 -5.35 -10.55
CA LYS A 330 -13.68 -5.24 -11.29
C LYS A 330 -14.22 -6.60 -11.75
N LEU A 331 -13.35 -7.58 -12.00
CA LEU A 331 -13.73 -8.96 -12.33
C LEU A 331 -14.27 -9.77 -11.15
N LYS A 332 -13.96 -9.38 -9.90
CA LYS A 332 -14.30 -10.14 -8.69
C LYS A 332 -15.78 -10.56 -8.60
N PRO A 333 -16.79 -9.72 -8.92
CA PRO A 333 -18.20 -10.13 -8.85
C PRO A 333 -18.56 -11.25 -9.83
N THR A 334 -17.79 -11.38 -10.90
CA THR A 334 -18.02 -12.30 -12.01
C THR A 334 -17.35 -13.66 -11.79
N LEU A 335 -16.27 -13.68 -11.01
CA LEU A 335 -15.49 -14.88 -10.71
C LEU A 335 -16.03 -15.57 -9.45
N GLN A 336 -16.62 -16.75 -9.60
CA GLN A 336 -17.03 -17.60 -8.46
C GLN A 336 -15.82 -18.16 -7.69
N SER A 337 -14.64 -18.23 -8.32
CA SER A 337 -13.38 -18.61 -7.69
C SER A 337 -12.29 -17.53 -7.90
N PRO A 338 -11.51 -17.18 -6.86
CA PRO A 338 -10.45 -16.18 -6.96
C PRO A 338 -9.21 -16.62 -7.75
N THR A 339 -9.13 -17.89 -8.17
CA THR A 339 -8.03 -18.43 -8.97
C THR A 339 -8.30 -18.18 -10.44
N VAL A 340 -8.02 -16.96 -10.90
CA VAL A 340 -7.66 -16.84 -12.31
C VAL A 340 -6.26 -17.43 -12.42
N ASP A 341 -6.10 -18.53 -13.15
CA ASP A 341 -4.82 -19.15 -13.48
C ASP A 341 -3.99 -18.23 -14.39
N MET A 342 -3.60 -17.07 -13.88
CA MET A 342 -2.72 -16.13 -14.53
C MET A 342 -1.37 -16.18 -13.82
N GLU A 343 -0.30 -16.41 -14.57
CA GLU A 343 1.07 -16.37 -14.08
C GLU A 343 1.56 -14.92 -13.86
N LEU A 344 0.86 -14.17 -13.01
CA LEU A 344 1.22 -12.80 -12.67
C LEU A 344 2.04 -12.76 -11.37
N PRO A 345 3.09 -11.92 -11.29
CA PRO A 345 3.78 -11.71 -10.04
C PRO A 345 2.83 -11.19 -8.96
N SER A 346 3.04 -11.57 -7.69
CA SER A 346 2.15 -11.20 -6.59
C SER A 346 1.86 -9.70 -6.45
N HIS A 347 2.80 -8.84 -6.83
CA HIS A 347 2.57 -7.40 -6.80
C HIS A 347 1.61 -6.91 -7.90
N TYR A 348 1.32 -7.66 -8.96
CA TYR A 348 0.27 -7.35 -9.93
C TYR A 348 -1.13 -7.76 -9.48
N LEU A 349 -1.20 -8.68 -8.51
CA LEU A 349 -2.45 -9.23 -8.03
C LEU A 349 -3.08 -8.31 -6.96
N PRO A 350 -4.42 -8.18 -6.95
CA PRO A 350 -5.10 -7.55 -5.84
C PRO A 350 -4.96 -8.44 -4.60
N LEU A 351 -5.07 -7.82 -3.42
CA LEU A 351 -4.92 -8.50 -2.14
C LEU A 351 -5.77 -9.78 -2.03
N THR A 352 -6.98 -9.80 -2.60
CA THR A 352 -7.91 -10.93 -2.55
C THR A 352 -7.48 -12.14 -3.38
N CYS A 353 -6.55 -11.96 -4.33
CA CYS A 353 -6.02 -13.04 -5.17
C CYS A 353 -4.68 -13.56 -4.66
N LEU A 354 -4.16 -13.02 -3.55
CA LEU A 354 -2.93 -13.51 -2.93
C LEU A 354 -3.21 -14.76 -2.09
N ASP A 355 -2.18 -15.56 -1.85
CA ASP A 355 -2.25 -16.70 -0.96
C ASP A 355 -2.68 -16.28 0.46
N LEU A 356 -3.29 -17.23 1.18
CA LEU A 356 -3.88 -16.97 2.49
C LEU A 356 -2.86 -16.47 3.52
N ASP A 357 -1.62 -16.97 3.48
CA ASP A 357 -0.55 -16.56 4.39
C ASP A 357 -0.07 -15.12 4.10
N THR A 358 0.06 -14.73 2.84
CA THR A 358 0.39 -13.35 2.45
C THR A 358 -0.74 -12.39 2.83
N ARG A 359 -2.01 -12.77 2.67
CA ARG A 359 -3.17 -11.97 3.11
C ARG A 359 -3.17 -11.81 4.63
N ARG A 360 -2.91 -12.89 5.37
CA ARG A 360 -2.71 -12.91 6.83
C ARG A 360 -1.61 -11.97 7.27
N ASP A 361 -0.42 -12.08 6.69
CA ASP A 361 0.72 -11.22 7.03
C ASP A 361 0.43 -9.75 6.71
N THR A 362 -0.25 -9.47 5.59
CA THR A 362 -0.64 -8.11 5.21
C THR A 362 -1.66 -7.54 6.20
N TRP A 363 -2.64 -8.35 6.63
CA TRP A 363 -3.60 -7.95 7.67
C TRP A 363 -2.88 -7.71 9.00
N LEU A 364 -1.98 -8.61 9.43
CA LEU A 364 -1.20 -8.46 10.67
C LEU A 364 -0.38 -7.17 10.65
N ARG A 365 0.29 -6.90 9.52
CA ARG A 365 1.06 -5.67 9.30
C ARG A 365 0.17 -4.43 9.32
N ARG A 366 -1.05 -4.49 8.79
CA ARG A 366 -1.97 -3.33 8.72
C ARG A 366 -2.74 -3.08 10.01
N GLY A 367 -3.06 -4.15 10.72
CA GLY A 367 -3.75 -4.21 12.01
C GLY A 367 -5.20 -3.72 11.95
N PRO A 368 -6.08 -4.21 12.84
CA PRO A 368 -7.45 -3.72 12.97
C PRO A 368 -7.54 -2.36 13.67
N PHE A 369 -6.42 -1.84 14.19
CA PHE A 369 -6.37 -0.64 15.03
C PHE A 369 -5.82 0.62 14.34
N ARG A 370 -5.64 0.62 13.01
CA ARG A 370 -5.21 1.82 12.28
C ARG A 370 -6.17 2.99 12.53
N TRP A 371 -5.62 4.14 12.95
CA TRP A 371 -6.41 5.33 13.31
C TRP A 371 -7.31 5.85 12.19
N SER A 372 -6.87 5.66 10.95
CA SER A 372 -7.57 6.09 9.75
C SER A 372 -8.83 5.28 9.44
N SER A 373 -9.00 4.11 10.08
CA SER A 373 -10.05 3.17 9.73
C SER A 373 -11.27 3.23 10.66
N ILE A 374 -11.22 4.08 11.71
CA ILE A 374 -12.36 4.33 12.59
C ILE A 374 -13.26 5.40 11.96
N PRO A 375 -14.52 5.10 11.65
CA PRO A 375 -15.51 6.11 11.27
C PRO A 375 -15.55 7.22 12.31
N LYS A 376 -15.60 8.50 11.89
CA LYS A 376 -15.55 9.66 12.81
C LYS A 376 -16.56 9.57 13.97
N LYS A 377 -17.69 8.89 13.76
CA LYS A 377 -18.75 8.62 14.75
C LYS A 377 -18.35 7.77 15.97
N PHE A 378 -17.24 7.04 15.91
CA PHE A 378 -16.75 6.19 17.01
C PHE A 378 -15.51 6.76 17.72
N LYS A 379 -15.18 8.04 17.50
CA LYS A 379 -14.02 8.70 18.14
C LYS A 379 -14.35 9.17 19.56
N PHE A 380 -14.52 8.23 20.49
CA PHE A 380 -14.67 8.55 21.90
C PHE A 380 -13.29 8.72 22.59
N PRO A 381 -13.09 9.73 23.46
CA PRO A 381 -11.85 9.90 24.23
C PRO A 381 -11.49 8.69 25.12
N SER A 382 -12.48 7.92 25.56
CA SER A 382 -12.30 6.66 26.29
C SER A 382 -11.73 5.55 25.40
N LEU A 383 -12.26 5.38 24.18
CA LEU A 383 -11.75 4.44 23.17
C LEU A 383 -10.33 4.80 22.72
N LEU A 384 -10.02 6.10 22.67
CA LEU A 384 -8.70 6.65 22.43
C LEU A 384 -7.69 6.21 23.50
N LYS A 385 -7.94 6.54 24.78
CA LYS A 385 -7.07 6.13 25.90
C LYS A 385 -6.95 4.61 25.98
N PHE A 386 -8.03 3.90 25.68
CA PHE A 386 -8.08 2.45 25.62
C PHE A 386 -7.19 1.87 24.53
N ARG A 387 -7.26 2.39 23.29
CA ARG A 387 -6.39 1.97 22.18
C ARG A 387 -4.92 2.27 22.46
N GLN A 388 -4.62 3.40 23.11
CA GLN A 388 -3.26 3.75 23.54
C GLN A 388 -2.74 2.73 24.56
N ARG A 389 -3.55 2.33 25.55
CA ARG A 389 -3.21 1.27 26.50
C ARG A 389 -3.05 -0.09 25.84
N MET A 390 -3.88 -0.39 24.84
CA MET A 390 -3.83 -1.63 24.06
C MET A 390 -2.56 -1.74 23.23
N ALA A 391 -2.28 -0.70 22.45
CA ALA A 391 -1.05 -0.57 21.69
C ALA A 391 0.14 -0.73 22.65
N ALA A 392 0.18 -0.03 23.78
CA ALA A 392 1.29 -0.15 24.74
C ALA A 392 1.46 -1.54 25.38
N ARG A 393 0.44 -2.42 25.36
CA ARG A 393 0.47 -3.76 25.97
C ARG A 393 0.65 -4.90 24.96
N ILE A 394 0.48 -4.63 23.68
CA ILE A 394 0.65 -5.62 22.61
C ILE A 394 1.74 -5.06 21.70
N PRO A 395 3.02 -5.40 21.93
CA PRO A 395 4.16 -4.78 21.24
C PRO A 395 4.00 -4.76 19.71
N THR A 396 3.38 -5.79 19.15
CA THR A 396 3.07 -5.89 17.73
C THR A 396 1.97 -4.95 17.25
N LEU A 397 0.90 -4.75 18.04
CA LEU A 397 -0.09 -3.72 17.73
C LEU A 397 0.45 -2.32 17.99
N TYR A 398 1.37 -2.15 18.96
CA TYR A 398 2.10 -0.92 19.19
C TYR A 398 2.80 -0.47 17.91
N LEU A 399 3.69 -1.32 17.39
CA LEU A 399 4.49 -1.01 16.20
C LEU A 399 3.64 -0.75 14.95
N ASN A 400 2.46 -1.39 14.85
CA ASN A 400 1.53 -1.17 13.74
C ASN A 400 0.57 0.04 13.94
N ALA A 401 0.35 0.49 15.18
CA ALA A 401 -0.51 1.62 15.54
C ALA A 401 0.23 2.97 15.65
N VAL A 402 1.57 2.94 15.71
CA VAL A 402 2.47 4.09 15.99
C VAL A 402 2.55 5.13 14.84
N ALA A 403 1.62 5.11 13.88
CA ALA A 403 1.49 6.19 12.87
C ALA A 403 0.80 7.48 13.40
N GLY A 404 0.58 7.63 14.71
CA GLY A 404 -0.03 8.87 15.23
C GLY A 404 -0.27 8.98 16.74
N ILE A 405 0.40 8.17 17.56
CA ILE A 405 0.22 8.24 19.02
C ILE A 405 1.56 8.64 19.68
N THR A 406 1.70 9.91 20.04
CA THR A 406 2.73 10.39 20.97
C THR A 406 2.33 9.95 22.39
N VAL A 407 2.69 8.74 22.79
CA VAL A 407 2.52 8.31 24.19
C VAL A 407 3.67 8.88 25.01
N LYS A 408 3.43 9.97 25.76
CA LYS A 408 4.39 10.55 26.72
C LYS A 408 4.64 9.67 27.96
N ASN A 409 4.01 8.50 28.07
CA ASN A 409 4.10 7.67 29.27
C ASN A 409 5.11 6.53 29.09
N ARG A 410 6.09 6.47 29.98
CA ARG A 410 6.93 5.29 30.24
C ARG A 410 6.05 4.14 30.73
N VAL A 411 5.47 3.37 29.81
CA VAL A 411 4.69 2.18 30.15
C VAL A 411 5.62 0.98 30.05
N ARG A 412 5.77 0.23 31.15
CA ARG A 412 6.37 -1.11 31.13
C ARG A 412 5.57 -1.96 30.14
N THR A 413 6.16 -2.26 28.98
CA THR A 413 5.60 -3.12 27.94
C THR A 413 5.60 -4.55 28.45
N HIS A 414 4.56 -4.96 29.18
CA HIS A 414 4.31 -6.38 29.39
C HIS A 414 3.78 -6.98 28.10
N SER A 415 4.32 -8.10 27.65
CA SER A 415 3.79 -8.79 26.47
C SER A 415 2.39 -9.31 26.79
N LEU A 416 1.45 -9.18 25.85
CA LEU A 416 0.09 -9.65 26.07
C LEU A 416 0.01 -11.15 26.40
N PRO A 417 0.83 -12.06 25.83
CA PRO A 417 0.92 -13.43 26.31
C PRO A 417 1.22 -13.51 27.82
N HIS A 418 2.13 -12.67 28.33
CA HIS A 418 2.44 -12.57 29.77
C HIS A 418 1.30 -12.00 30.61
N LEU A 419 0.56 -11.03 30.09
CA LEU A 419 -0.67 -10.49 30.71
C LEU A 419 -1.80 -11.53 30.73
N MET A 420 -2.00 -12.25 29.63
CA MET A 420 -3.02 -13.30 29.49
C MET A 420 -2.70 -14.54 30.31
N THR A 421 -1.42 -14.85 30.55
CA THR A 421 -1.00 -15.93 31.45
C THR A 421 -0.99 -15.52 32.93
N LYS A 422 -0.99 -14.21 33.25
CA LYS A 422 -0.99 -13.68 34.63
C LYS A 422 -2.36 -13.28 35.16
N LEU A 423 -3.34 -13.07 34.28
CA LEU A 423 -4.73 -12.87 34.71
C LEU A 423 -5.26 -14.21 35.19
N THR A 424 -5.77 -14.25 36.43
CA THR A 424 -6.40 -15.45 36.99
C THR A 424 -7.74 -15.71 36.29
N ASP A 425 -8.21 -16.96 36.30
CA ASP A 425 -9.48 -17.36 35.67
C ASP A 425 -10.69 -16.52 36.17
N SER A 426 -10.62 -16.05 37.43
CA SER A 426 -11.59 -15.12 38.01
C SER A 426 -11.53 -13.71 37.40
N GLN A 427 -10.33 -13.18 37.17
CA GLN A 427 -10.12 -11.85 36.58
C GLN A 427 -10.55 -11.77 35.12
N LEU A 428 -10.47 -12.90 34.38
CA LEU A 428 -10.93 -13.00 33.00
C LEU A 428 -12.46 -13.08 32.91
N ARG A 429 -13.12 -13.83 33.81
CA ARG A 429 -14.60 -13.83 33.90
C ARG A 429 -15.14 -12.47 34.31
N ASP A 430 -14.53 -11.82 35.31
CA ASP A 430 -14.88 -10.45 35.72
C ASP A 430 -14.63 -9.40 34.62
N ALA A 431 -13.64 -9.64 33.76
CA ALA A 431 -13.34 -8.80 32.61
C ALA A 431 -14.41 -8.91 31.50
N LEU A 432 -15.05 -10.08 31.32
CA LEU A 432 -16.16 -10.24 30.38
C LEU A 432 -17.47 -9.62 30.91
N ILE A 433 -17.65 -9.54 32.22
CA ILE A 433 -18.77 -8.85 32.87
C ILE A 433 -18.67 -7.32 32.67
N LYS A 434 -17.45 -6.78 32.53
CA LYS A 434 -17.21 -5.34 32.32
C LYS A 434 -17.20 -5.02 30.82
N PRO A 435 -18.16 -4.22 30.30
CA PRO A 435 -18.30 -3.98 28.85
C PRO A 435 -17.02 -3.49 28.14
N TYR A 436 -16.19 -2.70 28.83
CA TYR A 436 -14.95 -2.17 28.28
C TYR A 436 -13.83 -3.22 28.14
N MET A 437 -13.81 -4.25 28.99
CA MET A 437 -12.83 -5.34 28.93
C MET A 437 -13.30 -6.47 28.00
N ALA A 438 -14.61 -6.74 27.91
CA ALA A 438 -15.14 -7.57 26.83
C ALA A 438 -14.76 -7.00 25.45
N HIS A 439 -14.94 -5.68 25.27
CA HIS A 439 -14.50 -4.98 24.06
C HIS A 439 -12.98 -5.08 23.82
N PHE A 440 -12.16 -5.21 24.87
CA PHE A 440 -10.70 -5.40 24.80
C PHE A 440 -10.33 -6.73 24.21
N VAL A 441 -10.83 -7.81 24.82
CA VAL A 441 -10.54 -9.18 24.41
C VAL A 441 -10.98 -9.38 22.97
N LEU A 442 -12.17 -8.89 22.62
CA LEU A 442 -12.75 -9.04 21.29
C LEU A 442 -11.98 -8.34 20.19
N ASN A 443 -11.52 -7.10 20.41
CA ASN A 443 -10.75 -6.44 19.35
C ASN A 443 -9.32 -6.99 19.21
N ALA A 444 -8.77 -7.66 20.22
CA ALA A 444 -7.48 -8.34 20.12
C ALA A 444 -7.59 -9.75 19.53
N LEU A 445 -8.78 -10.36 19.57
CA LEU A 445 -9.02 -11.74 19.17
C LEU A 445 -8.57 -12.06 17.74
N PRO A 446 -8.94 -11.30 16.69
CA PRO A 446 -8.49 -11.62 15.32
C PRO A 446 -6.97 -11.56 15.19
N TYR A 447 -6.32 -10.70 15.99
CA TYR A 447 -4.86 -10.65 16.03
C TYR A 447 -4.28 -11.93 16.62
N PHE A 448 -4.85 -12.48 17.69
CA PHE A 448 -4.37 -13.74 18.27
C PHE A 448 -4.53 -14.93 17.31
N ILE A 449 -5.68 -15.00 16.64
CA ILE A 449 -5.99 -16.01 15.61
C ILE A 449 -4.96 -15.91 14.48
N LEU A 450 -4.87 -14.74 13.85
CA LEU A 450 -4.03 -14.54 12.67
C LEU A 450 -2.53 -14.58 13.00
N ALA A 451 -2.12 -14.24 14.22
CA ALA A 451 -0.73 -14.35 14.66
C ALA A 451 -0.35 -15.79 15.10
N ARG A 452 -1.28 -16.75 15.02
CA ARG A 452 -1.14 -18.14 15.49
C ARG A 452 -0.49 -18.22 16.86
N THR A 453 -0.88 -17.31 17.75
CA THR A 453 -0.36 -17.32 19.11
C THR A 453 -1.10 -18.40 19.89
N LYS A 454 -0.37 -19.41 20.36
CA LYS A 454 -0.84 -20.38 21.35
C LYS A 454 -1.23 -19.65 22.64
N GLY A 455 -2.43 -19.10 22.65
CA GLY A 455 -3.05 -18.47 23.79
C GLY A 455 -3.86 -19.50 24.54
N LYS A 456 -3.99 -19.30 25.85
CA LYS A 456 -5.03 -19.95 26.66
C LYS A 456 -6.40 -19.33 26.34
N LEU A 457 -6.75 -19.25 25.06
CA LEU A 457 -8.04 -18.73 24.58
C LEU A 457 -9.19 -19.57 25.18
N HIS A 458 -9.01 -20.88 25.36
CA HIS A 458 -9.95 -21.75 26.08
C HIS A 458 -10.15 -21.34 27.54
N LYS A 459 -9.19 -20.65 28.17
CA LYS A 459 -9.32 -20.17 29.56
C LYS A 459 -9.99 -18.81 29.67
N LEU A 460 -10.11 -18.08 28.56
CA LEU A 460 -10.94 -16.89 28.49
C LEU A 460 -12.44 -17.25 28.49
N LEU A 461 -12.79 -18.50 28.21
CA LEU A 461 -14.10 -18.88 27.69
C LEU A 461 -14.65 -20.06 28.49
N ALA A 462 -15.88 -19.91 28.99
CA ALA A 462 -16.61 -20.98 29.68
C ALA A 462 -17.37 -21.88 28.69
N CYS A 463 -16.99 -21.86 27.42
CA CYS A 463 -17.57 -22.65 26.35
C CYS A 463 -16.50 -23.57 25.74
N ASP A 464 -16.92 -24.76 25.35
CA ASP A 464 -16.06 -25.71 24.65
C ASP A 464 -15.61 -25.06 23.33
N LEU A 465 -14.29 -25.01 23.11
CA LEU A 465 -13.71 -24.37 21.92
C LEU A 465 -13.92 -25.19 20.65
N SER A 466 -14.46 -26.40 20.76
CA SER A 466 -14.71 -27.29 19.62
C SER A 466 -15.58 -26.66 18.54
N ASN A 467 -16.37 -25.62 18.86
CA ASN A 467 -17.14 -24.84 17.88
C ASN A 467 -16.87 -23.32 17.98
N TRP A 468 -15.91 -22.84 17.19
CA TRP A 468 -15.56 -21.41 17.13
C TRP A 468 -16.68 -20.51 16.59
N GLU A 469 -17.62 -21.06 15.82
CA GLU A 469 -18.80 -20.31 15.37
C GLU A 469 -19.69 -19.96 16.56
N GLU A 470 -19.94 -20.93 17.45
CA GLU A 470 -20.66 -20.69 18.71
C GLU A 470 -19.94 -19.69 19.61
N PHE A 471 -18.61 -19.72 19.66
CA PHE A 471 -17.84 -18.71 20.39
C PHE A 471 -18.01 -17.29 19.80
N PHE A 472 -17.94 -17.18 18.48
CA PHE A 472 -18.14 -15.91 17.79
C PHE A 472 -19.55 -15.39 18.08
N GLU A 473 -20.57 -16.22 17.87
CA GLU A 473 -21.96 -15.87 18.14
C GLU A 473 -22.22 -15.53 19.60
N TYR A 474 -21.68 -16.29 20.54
CA TYR A 474 -21.78 -16.01 21.97
C TYR A 474 -21.19 -14.64 22.30
N THR A 475 -19.99 -14.35 21.81
CA THR A 475 -19.30 -13.12 22.16
C THR A 475 -19.93 -11.88 21.49
N LEU A 476 -20.52 -12.07 20.32
CA LEU A 476 -21.34 -11.08 19.63
C LEU A 476 -22.66 -10.81 20.38
N ARG A 477 -23.29 -11.87 20.88
CA ARG A 477 -24.50 -11.80 21.72
C ARG A 477 -24.25 -11.05 23.03
N VAL A 478 -23.15 -11.36 23.72
CA VAL A 478 -22.73 -10.66 24.96
C VAL A 478 -22.51 -9.16 24.74
N LEU A 479 -22.03 -8.77 23.56
CA LEU A 479 -21.83 -7.36 23.22
C LEU A 479 -23.07 -6.67 22.62
N GLY A 480 -24.09 -7.42 22.21
CA GLY A 480 -25.21 -6.89 21.44
C GLY A 480 -24.79 -6.32 20.07
N VAL A 481 -23.83 -6.94 19.39
CA VAL A 481 -23.35 -6.48 18.05
C VAL A 481 -23.36 -7.65 17.08
N SER A 482 -23.72 -7.44 15.81
CA SER A 482 -23.71 -8.52 14.80
C SER A 482 -22.30 -8.91 14.34
N ALA A 483 -22.14 -10.16 13.87
CA ALA A 483 -20.87 -10.70 13.35
C ALA A 483 -20.31 -9.85 12.22
N ARG A 484 -21.20 -9.47 11.29
CA ARG A 484 -20.87 -8.67 10.12
C ARG A 484 -20.39 -7.28 10.50
N GLU A 485 -21.03 -6.61 11.47
CA GLU A 485 -20.58 -5.31 11.96
C GLU A 485 -19.18 -5.37 12.59
N LYS A 486 -18.84 -6.46 13.29
CA LYS A 486 -17.52 -6.65 13.88
C LYS A 486 -16.46 -7.06 12.87
N ALA A 487 -16.76 -7.98 11.95
CA ALA A 487 -15.87 -8.35 10.85
C ALA A 487 -15.51 -7.14 9.99
N SER A 488 -16.50 -6.29 9.70
CA SER A 488 -16.31 -5.01 9.04
C SER A 488 -15.45 -4.04 9.87
N ALA A 489 -15.67 -3.96 11.19
CA ALA A 489 -14.87 -3.13 12.10
C ALA A 489 -13.39 -3.58 12.20
N TRP A 490 -13.11 -4.87 12.00
CA TRP A 490 -11.74 -5.40 11.91
C TRP A 490 -11.16 -5.38 10.49
N HIS A 491 -11.96 -4.96 9.51
CA HIS A 491 -11.63 -4.99 8.10
C HIS A 491 -11.23 -6.37 7.57
N LEU A 492 -11.73 -7.47 8.17
CA LEU A 492 -11.39 -8.83 7.74
C LEU A 492 -11.93 -9.14 6.35
N GLU A 493 -13.11 -8.61 6.01
CA GLU A 493 -13.81 -8.84 4.72
C GLU A 493 -13.00 -8.36 3.51
N SER A 494 -12.02 -7.47 3.70
CA SER A 494 -11.11 -7.03 2.64
C SER A 494 -9.95 -8.00 2.37
N TYR A 495 -9.76 -9.01 3.23
CA TYR A 495 -8.63 -9.94 3.20
C TYR A 495 -9.11 -11.39 3.10
N PHE A 496 -10.19 -11.75 3.80
CA PHE A 496 -10.64 -13.13 3.94
C PHE A 496 -12.14 -13.23 3.66
N THR A 497 -12.57 -14.33 3.05
CA THR A 497 -13.94 -14.82 3.17
C THR A 497 -14.18 -15.32 4.60
N PHE A 498 -15.44 -15.49 4.99
CA PHE A 498 -15.77 -16.06 6.30
C PHE A 498 -15.18 -17.48 6.46
N ALA A 499 -15.35 -18.33 5.43
CA ALA A 499 -14.79 -19.69 5.43
C ALA A 499 -13.26 -19.70 5.54
N GLU A 500 -12.55 -18.83 4.81
CA GLU A 500 -11.09 -18.70 4.92
C GLU A 500 -10.66 -18.27 6.31
N PHE A 501 -11.38 -17.32 6.93
CA PHE A 501 -11.11 -16.90 8.28
C PHE A 501 -11.30 -18.06 9.28
N CYS A 502 -12.38 -18.83 9.16
CA CYS A 502 -12.60 -20.04 9.97
C CYS A 502 -11.47 -21.08 9.78
N SER A 503 -10.98 -21.29 8.55
CA SER A 503 -9.87 -22.23 8.29
C SER A 503 -8.56 -21.82 9.00
N LEU A 504 -8.29 -20.51 9.10
CA LEU A 504 -7.10 -20.01 9.81
C LEU A 504 -7.17 -20.22 11.31
N VAL A 505 -8.38 -20.34 11.86
CA VAL A 505 -8.63 -20.63 13.27
C VAL A 505 -8.30 -22.08 13.59
N ALA A 506 -8.74 -23.04 12.77
CA ALA A 506 -8.50 -24.47 12.97
C ALA A 506 -7.00 -24.85 12.99
N ILE A 507 -6.14 -24.10 12.30
CA ILE A 507 -4.69 -24.30 12.27
C ILE A 507 -3.99 -23.73 13.53
N SER A 508 -4.70 -22.95 14.35
CA SER A 508 -4.14 -22.26 15.53
C SER A 508 -4.33 -23.01 16.86
N GLU A 509 -5.12 -24.07 16.86
CA GLU A 509 -5.22 -25.09 17.91
C GLU A 509 -3.98 -26.00 17.90
#